data_AF-A0A2W2EZP1-F1
#
_entry.id   AF-A0A2W2EZP1-F1
#
_cell.length_a   1.000
_cell.length_b   1.000
_cell.length_c   1.000
_cell.angle_alpha   90.00
_cell.angle_beta   90.00
_cell.angle_gamma   90.00
#
_symmetry.space_group_name_H-M   'P 1'
#
loop_
_entity.id
_entity.type
_entity.pdbx_description
1 polymer ?
#
loop_
_entity_poly.entity_id
_entity_poly.type
_entity_poly.pdbx_seq_one_letter_code
_entity_poly.pdbx_strand_id
1 'polypeptide(L)' 'MNGHRPRPDAKCPLRPEEPCTLCQLDVTGPQDCPLVYLVMSDDELRAGTHRSRLDVASRRPAARPAR' A
#
# COMPACT_ATOMS: atom_id res chain seq x y z
N MET A 1 -19.31 -19.07 10.92
CA MET A 1 -19.03 -19.15 9.47
C MET A 1 -19.22 -17.75 8.90
N ASN A 2 -18.16 -16.97 8.68
CA ASN A 2 -18.26 -15.71 7.94
C ASN A 2 -17.27 -15.75 6.79
N GLY A 3 -17.84 -15.74 5.58
CA GLY A 3 -17.13 -15.84 4.31
C GLY A 3 -16.28 -14.61 4.07
N HIS A 4 -15.00 -14.69 4.42
CA HIS A 4 -13.99 -13.78 3.90
C HIS A 4 -13.61 -14.30 2.52
N ARG A 5 -14.41 -13.95 1.50
CA ARG A 5 -13.97 -14.11 0.11
C ARG A 5 -12.69 -13.27 0.02
N PRO A 6 -11.48 -13.84 -0.22
CA PRO A 6 -10.27 -13.04 -0.27
C PRO A 6 -10.48 -12.03 -1.40
N ARG A 7 -10.69 -10.77 -1.04
CA ARG A 7 -10.58 -9.68 -2.00
C ARG A 7 -9.15 -9.76 -2.52
N PRO A 8 -8.90 -9.50 -3.82
CA PRO A 8 -7.53 -9.41 -4.34
C PRO A 8 -6.71 -8.63 -3.33
N ASP A 9 -5.67 -9.25 -2.75
CA ASP A 9 -5.08 -8.82 -1.49
C ASP A 9 -4.97 -7.32 -1.47
N ALA A 10 -5.77 -6.67 -0.61
CA ALA A 10 -5.93 -5.23 -0.66
C ALA A 10 -4.56 -4.62 -0.43
N LYS A 11 -3.94 -4.09 -1.49
CA LYS A 11 -2.59 -3.51 -1.42
C LYS A 11 -2.62 -2.33 -0.49
N CYS A 12 -1.60 -2.20 0.36
CA CYS A 12 -1.49 -1.04 1.22
C CYS A 12 -1.21 0.20 0.34
N PRO A 13 -1.99 1.29 0.43
CA PRO A 13 -1.69 2.52 -0.29
C PRO A 13 -0.29 3.05 0.02
N LEU A 14 0.23 2.81 1.21
CA LEU A 14 1.57 3.27 1.56
C LEU A 14 2.68 2.35 1.00
N ARG A 15 2.35 1.09 0.69
CA ARG A 15 3.28 0.06 0.23
C ARG A 15 2.64 -0.73 -0.93
N PRO A 16 2.58 -0.18 -2.16
CA PRO A 16 1.82 -0.76 -3.28
C PRO A 16 2.45 -2.02 -3.90
N GLU A 17 3.69 -2.32 -3.53
CA GLU A 17 4.44 -3.50 -3.98
C GLU A 17 4.04 -4.77 -3.22
N GLU A 18 3.41 -4.62 -2.06
CA GLU A 18 3.05 -5.72 -1.17
C GLU A 18 1.56 -5.71 -0.76
N PRO A 19 0.99 -6.88 -0.48
CA PRO A 19 -0.34 -6.96 0.10
C PRO A 19 -0.36 -6.34 1.51
N CYS A 20 -1.54 -5.94 1.99
CA CYS A 20 -1.67 -5.52 3.38
C CYS A 20 -1.29 -6.67 4.32
N THR A 21 -0.37 -6.42 5.24
CA THR A 21 0.11 -7.40 6.24
C THR A 21 -0.54 -7.23 7.60
N LEU A 22 -1.56 -6.37 7.72
CA LEU A 22 -2.25 -6.06 8.99
C LEU A 22 -1.26 -5.66 10.10
N CYS A 23 -0.29 -4.82 9.77
CA CYS A 23 0.81 -4.44 10.67
C CYS A 23 0.40 -3.55 11.85
N GLN A 24 -0.86 -3.11 11.91
CA GLN A 24 -1.44 -2.32 13.00
C GLN A 24 -2.48 -3.18 13.72
N LEU A 25 -2.59 -3.02 15.03
CA LEU A 25 -3.54 -3.76 15.85
C LEU A 25 -4.98 -3.44 15.45
N ASP A 26 -5.83 -4.47 15.51
CA ASP A 26 -7.28 -4.40 15.21
C ASP A 26 -7.64 -3.90 13.80
N VAL A 27 -6.70 -3.99 12.86
CA VAL A 27 -6.93 -3.66 11.45
C VAL A 27 -7.31 -4.90 10.66
N THR A 28 -8.34 -4.77 9.82
CA THR A 28 -8.83 -5.79 8.87
C THR A 28 -8.43 -5.48 7.42
N GLY A 29 -7.94 -4.26 7.15
CA GLY A 29 -7.33 -3.88 5.89
C GLY A 29 -7.00 -2.39 5.76
N PRO A 30 -6.65 -1.91 4.55
CA PRO A 30 -6.26 -0.51 4.36
C PRO A 30 -7.39 0.50 4.64
N GLN A 31 -8.65 0.10 4.45
CA GLN A 31 -9.81 0.96 4.65
C GLN A 31 -10.04 1.38 6.12
N ASP A 32 -9.56 0.58 7.07
CA ASP A 32 -9.73 0.77 8.51
C ASP A 32 -8.38 0.96 9.24
N CYS A 33 -7.29 1.16 8.49
CA CYS A 33 -5.97 1.40 9.05
C CYS A 33 -5.79 2.89 9.46
N PRO A 34 -5.50 3.21 10.74
CA PRO A 34 -5.32 4.60 11.19
C PRO A 34 -4.20 5.34 10.47
N LEU A 35 -3.10 4.64 10.14
CA LEU A 35 -1.97 5.24 9.42
C LEU A 35 -2.35 5.64 8.00
N VAL A 36 -3.13 4.80 7.31
CA VAL A 36 -3.64 5.12 5.97
C VAL A 36 -4.57 6.32 6.04
N TYR A 37 -5.46 6.38 7.04
CA TYR A 37 -6.33 7.52 7.25
C TYR A 37 -5.54 8.84 7.40
N LEU A 38 -4.53 8.87 8.27
CA LEU A 38 -3.73 10.08 8.51
C LEU A 38 -3.02 10.56 7.24
N VAL A 39 -2.32 9.66 6.55
CA VAL A 39 -1.54 10.02 5.36
C VAL A 39 -2.44 10.37 4.18
N MET A 40 -3.53 9.63 3.99
CA MET A 40 -4.40 9.83 2.83
C MET A 40 -5.44 10.93 3.05
N SER A 41 -5.68 11.39 4.27
CA SER A 41 -6.55 12.55 4.53
C SER A 41 -5.81 13.88 4.42
N ASP A 42 -4.49 13.88 4.61
CA ASP A 42 -3.65 15.06 4.46
C ASP A 42 -3.14 15.20 3.01
N ASP A 43 -3.34 16.38 2.40
CA ASP A 43 -3.01 16.61 0.99
C ASP A 43 -1.51 16.60 0.72
N GLU A 44 -0.72 17.15 1.63
CA GLU A 44 0.74 17.23 1.50
C GLU A 44 1.35 15.82 1.61
N LEU A 45 0.95 15.07 2.63
CA LEU A 45 1.40 13.70 2.83
C LEU A 45 0.97 12.77 1.68
N ARG A 46 -0.25 12.93 1.17
CA ARG A 46 -0.73 12.17 0.01
C ARG A 46 0.08 12.48 -1.23
N ALA A 47 0.37 13.75 -1.48
CA ALA A 47 1.21 14.19 -2.60
C ALA A 47 2.65 13.68 -2.45
N GLY A 48 3.20 13.67 -1.23
CA GLY A 48 4.49 13.08 -0.92
C GLY A 48 4.54 11.59 -1.25
N THR A 49 3.54 10.83 -0.80
CA THR A 49 3.42 9.38 -1.09
C THR A 49 3.34 9.11 -2.59
N HIS A 50 2.57 9.92 -3.33
CA HIS A 50 2.51 9.83 -4.79
C HIS A 50 3.87 10.11 -5.43
N ARG A 51 4.58 11.16 -4.98
CA ARG A 51 5.92 11.51 -5.47
C ARG A 51 6.93 10.39 -5.22
N SER A 52 6.94 9.81 -4.02
CA SER A 52 7.82 8.67 -3.69
C SER A 52 7.55 7.47 -4.59
N ARG A 53 6.29 7.18 -4.93
CA ARG A 53 5.96 6.09 -5.87
C ARG A 53 6.52 6.34 -7.27
N LEU A 54 6.44 7.58 -7.77
CA LEU A 54 7.00 7.93 -9.08
C LEU A 54 8.52 7.83 -9.08
N ASP A 55 9.19 8.25 -8.00
CA ASP A 55 10.64 8.11 -7.83
C ASP A 55 11.07 6.62 -7.79
N VAL A 56 10.36 5.77 -7.06
CA VAL A 56 10.64 4.32 -7.05
C VAL A 56 10.42 3.72 -8.44
N ALA A 57 9.35 4.10 -9.14
CA ALA A 57 9.06 3.61 -10.48
C ALA A 57 10.11 4.04 -11.51
N SER A 58 10.63 5.27 -11.42
CA SER A 58 11.66 5.78 -12.32
C SER A 58 13.03 5.15 -12.06
N ARG A 59 13.34 4.82 -10.80
CA ARG A 59 14.58 4.15 -10.42
C ARG A 59 14.60 2.66 -10.72
N ARG A 60 13.44 2.03 -10.94
CA ARG A 60 13.35 0.58 -11.10
C ARG A 60 14.10 0.15 -12.38
N PRO A 61 15.25 -0.55 -12.27
CA PRO A 61 15.96 -1.01 -13.46
C PRO A 61 15.08 -2.01 -14.22
N ALA A 62 15.12 -1.99 -15.55
CA ALA A 62 14.47 -3.00 -16.37
C ALA A 62 14.90 -4.38 -15.86
N ALA A 63 13.91 -5.21 -15.49
CA ALA A 63 14.12 -6.50 -14.84
C ALA A 63 15.27 -7.25 -15.52
N ARG A 64 16.33 -7.57 -14.76
CA ARG A 64 17.41 -8.45 -15.24
C ARG A 64 16.76 -9.77 -15.68
N PRO A 65 17.01 -10.28 -16.90
CA PRO A 65 16.48 -11.57 -17.29
C PRO A 65 17.00 -12.63 -16.32
N ALA A 66 16.09 -13.46 -15.83
CA ALA A 66 16.41 -14.63 -15.03
C ALA A 66 17.33 -15.54 -15.87
N ARG A 67 18.51 -15.85 -15.34
CA ARG A 67 19.47 -16.78 -15.94
C ARG A 67 19.26 -18.17 -15.36
#